data_AF-A0A9P7FUU2-F1
#
_entry.id   AF-A0A9P7FUU2-F1
#
_cell.length_a   1.000
_cell.length_b   1.000
_cell.length_c   1.000
_cell.angle_alpha   90.00
_cell.angle_beta   90.00
_cell.angle_gamma   90.00
#
_symmetry.space_group_name_H-M   'P 1'
#
loop_
_entity.id
_entity.type
_entity.pdbx_description
1 polymer ?
#
loop_
_entity_poly.entity_id
_entity_poly.type
_entity_poly.pdbx_seq_one_letter_code
_entity_poly.pdbx_strand_id
1 'polypeptide(L)'
;MRPGQVISDRNELNKRLNTVIGNSIANWGVECSRFEIQTFQPANREVERQLELQMEAERNRRKQLLDTQAQINVAEGQKQRVILESEGHLEAKSNEADAHYKTVVREAEARKQQAIMEASALSSQVEELARSIAQDKDNIQPEERQRALSTLVELRRLEQLRAIAQSKSNSTYFFGDQSALGRASEAYNVDYAQHVKSEMGSRIAARPDVGAL
;
A
#
# COMPACT_ATOMS: atom_id res chain seq x y z
N MET A 1 -25.95 54.87 -10.06
CA MET A 1 -24.49 55.15 -10.03
C MET A 1 -23.89 54.33 -8.89
N ARG A 2 -22.87 53.48 -9.14
CA ARG A 2 -22.39 52.47 -8.17
C ARG A 2 -21.49 53.10 -7.10
N PRO A 3 -21.47 52.63 -5.83
CA PRO A 3 -20.78 53.32 -4.73
C PRO A 3 -19.26 53.50 -4.93
N GLY A 4 -18.59 52.53 -5.59
CA GLY A 4 -17.16 52.65 -5.92
C GLY A 4 -16.88 53.58 -7.10
N GLN A 5 -17.83 53.74 -8.03
CA GLN A 5 -17.73 54.72 -9.11
C GLN A 5 -17.89 56.13 -8.55
N VAL A 6 -18.78 56.35 -7.57
CA VAL A 6 -19.00 57.67 -6.95
C VAL A 6 -17.71 58.25 -6.33
N ILE A 7 -16.82 57.44 -5.75
CA ILE A 7 -15.57 57.95 -5.16
C ILE A 7 -14.55 58.34 -6.24
N SER A 8 -14.35 57.51 -7.27
CA SER A 8 -13.48 57.85 -8.41
C SER A 8 -14.02 59.03 -9.21
N ASP A 9 -15.34 59.04 -9.46
CA ASP A 9 -16.04 60.11 -10.18
C ASP A 9 -16.03 61.41 -9.38
N ARG A 10 -16.02 61.37 -8.03
CA ARG A 10 -15.89 62.59 -7.20
C ARG A 10 -14.58 63.32 -7.41
N ASN A 11 -13.46 62.61 -7.53
CA ASN A 11 -12.16 63.26 -7.77
C ASN A 11 -12.11 63.93 -9.13
N GLU A 12 -12.67 63.29 -10.15
CA GLU A 12 -12.77 63.87 -11.49
C GLU A 12 -13.76 65.04 -11.53
N LEU A 13 -14.92 64.91 -10.88
CA LEU A 13 -15.92 65.98 -10.80
C LEU A 13 -15.40 67.20 -10.03
N ASN A 14 -14.69 66.98 -8.91
CA ASN A 14 -14.07 68.05 -8.13
C ASN A 14 -13.05 68.83 -8.97
N LYS A 15 -12.26 68.14 -9.82
CA LYS A 15 -11.35 68.80 -10.77
C LYS A 15 -12.11 69.64 -11.79
N ARG A 16 -13.17 69.08 -12.40
CA ARG A 16 -14.01 69.80 -13.37
C ARG A 16 -14.69 71.02 -12.75
N LEU A 17 -15.21 70.90 -11.53
CA LEU A 17 -15.80 72.01 -10.79
C LEU A 17 -14.78 73.11 -10.51
N ASN A 18 -13.56 72.75 -10.08
CA ASN A 18 -12.49 73.72 -9.86
C ASN A 18 -12.15 74.49 -11.14
N THR A 19 -12.08 73.81 -12.29
CA THR A 19 -11.83 74.46 -13.58
C THR A 19 -12.95 75.43 -13.97
N VAL A 20 -14.22 75.02 -13.90
CA VAL A 20 -15.34 75.85 -14.39
C VAL A 20 -15.61 77.04 -13.47
N ILE A 21 -15.68 76.79 -12.15
CA ILE A 21 -16.05 77.81 -11.18
C ILE A 21 -14.84 78.68 -10.82
N GLY A 22 -13.65 78.08 -10.66
CA GLY A 22 -12.43 78.83 -10.35
C GLY A 22 -12.08 79.88 -11.40
N ASN A 23 -12.20 79.54 -12.69
CA ASN A 23 -11.96 80.49 -13.78
C ASN A 23 -12.95 81.68 -13.77
N SER A 24 -14.18 81.47 -13.31
CA SER A 24 -15.20 82.51 -13.26
C SER A 24 -15.01 83.44 -12.05
N ILE A 25 -14.59 82.90 -10.90
CA ILE A 25 -14.36 83.66 -9.65
C ILE A 25 -13.06 84.45 -9.70
N ALA A 26 -12.04 83.98 -10.44
CA ALA A 26 -10.79 84.71 -10.63
C ALA A 26 -11.00 86.12 -11.22
N ASN A 27 -12.01 86.28 -12.08
CA ASN A 27 -12.39 87.59 -12.64
C ASN A 27 -12.90 88.58 -11.59
N TRP A 28 -13.28 88.09 -10.40
CA TRP A 28 -13.82 88.87 -9.29
C TRP A 28 -12.77 89.08 -8.18
N GLY A 29 -11.51 88.68 -8.41
CA GLY A 29 -10.38 88.93 -7.51
C GLY A 29 -10.30 88.01 -6.29
N VAL A 30 -11.05 86.90 -6.27
CA VAL A 30 -11.03 85.92 -5.16
C VAL A 30 -10.39 84.62 -5.65
N GLU A 31 -9.47 84.05 -4.87
CA GLU A 31 -8.83 82.77 -5.16
C GLU A 31 -9.35 81.69 -4.19
N CYS A 32 -9.91 80.60 -4.73
CA CYS A 32 -10.42 79.47 -3.94
C CYS A 32 -9.51 78.24 -4.10
N SER A 33 -9.00 77.70 -3.00
CA SER A 33 -7.99 76.62 -3.04
C SER A 33 -8.56 75.22 -3.33
N ARG A 34 -9.81 74.91 -2.94
CA ARG A 34 -10.39 73.56 -3.16
C ARG A 34 -11.92 73.56 -3.19
N PHE A 35 -12.50 72.85 -4.16
CA PHE A 35 -13.92 72.50 -4.19
C PHE A 35 -14.10 71.03 -3.81
N GLU A 36 -15.00 70.77 -2.86
CA GLU A 36 -15.35 69.43 -2.42
C GLU A 36 -16.87 69.24 -2.48
N ILE A 37 -17.30 68.21 -3.21
CA ILE A 37 -18.69 67.77 -3.18
C ILE A 37 -18.92 67.04 -1.84
N GLN A 38 -19.70 67.64 -0.95
CA GLN A 38 -20.01 67.05 0.34
C GLN A 38 -20.99 65.87 0.20
N THR A 39 -22.28 66.16 0.06
CA THR A 39 -23.33 65.13 0.00
C THR A 39 -24.31 65.47 -1.10
N PHE A 40 -24.53 64.52 -2.01
CA PHE A 40 -25.57 64.60 -3.02
C PHE A 40 -26.75 63.78 -2.54
N GLN A 41 -27.89 64.44 -2.30
CA GLN A 41 -29.17 63.78 -2.07
C GLN A 41 -30.01 63.93 -3.34
N PRO A 42 -30.67 62.86 -3.82
CA PRO A 42 -31.57 62.96 -4.97
C PRO A 42 -32.64 64.01 -4.70
N ALA A 43 -32.85 64.93 -5.64
CA ALA A 43 -33.77 66.05 -5.46
C ALA A 43 -35.25 65.61 -5.34
N ASN A 44 -35.60 64.41 -5.84
CA ASN A 44 -36.97 63.90 -5.90
C ASN A 44 -37.07 62.46 -5.38
N ARG A 45 -38.09 62.18 -4.55
CA ARG A 45 -38.35 60.87 -3.92
C ARG A 45 -38.59 59.73 -4.92
N GLU A 46 -39.11 60.04 -6.11
CA GLU A 46 -39.31 59.03 -7.15
C GLU A 46 -37.98 58.54 -7.74
N VAL A 47 -36.98 59.42 -7.89
CA VAL A 47 -35.65 59.04 -8.39
C VAL A 47 -34.94 58.14 -7.39
N GLU A 48 -35.06 58.43 -6.09
CA GLU A 48 -34.51 57.60 -5.03
C GLU A 48 -35.06 56.17 -5.06
N ARG A 49 -36.39 56.02 -5.18
CA ARG A 49 -37.05 54.71 -5.31
C ARG A 49 -36.57 53.94 -6.54
N GLN A 50 -36.46 54.59 -7.70
CA GLN A 50 -35.97 53.94 -8.93
C GLN A 50 -34.50 53.50 -8.79
N LEU A 51 -33.67 54.30 -8.11
CA LEU A 51 -32.29 53.94 -7.83
C LEU A 51 -32.19 52.76 -6.85
N GLU A 52 -33.01 52.73 -5.80
CA GLU A 52 -33.08 51.59 -4.88
C GLU A 52 -33.45 50.30 -5.60
N LEU A 53 -34.49 50.33 -6.44
CA LEU A 53 -34.91 49.18 -7.25
C LEU A 53 -33.81 48.72 -8.21
N GLN A 54 -33.09 49.64 -8.85
CA GLN A 54 -31.97 49.29 -9.72
C GLN A 54 -30.79 48.68 -8.94
N MET A 55 -30.48 49.21 -7.75
CA MET A 55 -29.40 48.71 -6.91
C MET A 55 -29.74 47.33 -6.34
N GLU A 56 -31.01 47.10 -5.98
CA GLU A 56 -31.51 45.79 -5.57
C GLU A 56 -31.44 44.79 -6.73
N ALA A 57 -31.86 45.19 -7.93
CA ALA A 57 -31.74 44.37 -9.14
C ALA A 57 -30.29 44.03 -9.48
N GLU A 58 -29.36 45.00 -9.41
CA GLU A 58 -27.93 44.74 -9.64
C GLU A 58 -27.34 43.82 -8.57
N ARG A 59 -27.71 44.02 -7.29
CA ARG A 59 -27.27 43.15 -6.20
C ARG A 59 -27.78 41.73 -6.38
N ASN A 60 -29.04 41.55 -6.74
CA ASN A 60 -29.63 40.24 -6.98
C ASN A 60 -28.99 39.56 -8.20
N ARG A 61 -28.73 40.30 -9.28
CA ARG A 61 -27.99 39.79 -10.45
C ARG A 61 -26.59 39.34 -10.07
N ARG A 62 -25.86 40.12 -9.25
CA ARG A 62 -24.52 39.74 -8.78
C ARG A 62 -24.55 38.51 -7.89
N LYS A 63 -25.51 38.42 -6.96
CA LYS A 63 -25.70 37.22 -6.13
C LYS A 63 -25.93 35.99 -7.00
N GLN A 64 -26.87 36.05 -7.94
CA GLN A 64 -27.14 34.95 -8.87
C GLN A 64 -25.90 34.53 -9.65
N LEU A 65 -25.16 35.50 -10.20
CA LEU A 65 -23.93 35.20 -10.95
C LEU A 65 -22.89 34.52 -10.05
N LEU A 66 -22.66 35.04 -8.84
CA LEU A 66 -21.73 34.44 -7.88
C LEU A 66 -22.16 33.03 -7.47
N ASP A 67 -23.45 32.81 -7.21
CA ASP A 67 -23.99 31.50 -6.86
C ASP A 67 -23.82 30.51 -8.01
N THR A 68 -24.11 30.92 -9.25
CA THR A 68 -23.89 30.07 -10.44
C THR A 68 -22.41 29.75 -10.63
N GLN A 69 -21.52 30.72 -10.44
CA GLN A 69 -20.08 30.48 -10.57
C GLN A 69 -19.58 29.53 -9.47
N ALA A 70 -20.07 29.68 -8.24
CA ALA A 70 -19.75 28.77 -7.16
C ALA A 70 -20.20 27.34 -7.48
N GLN A 71 -21.40 27.15 -8.02
CA GLN A 71 -21.90 25.84 -8.44
C GLN A 71 -21.06 25.23 -9.56
N ILE A 72 -20.67 26.01 -10.57
CA ILE A 72 -19.78 25.56 -11.65
C ILE A 72 -18.43 25.12 -11.08
N ASN A 73 -17.81 25.93 -10.23
CA ASN A 73 -16.52 25.60 -9.63
C ASN A 73 -16.58 24.31 -8.80
N VAL A 74 -17.68 24.09 -8.06
CA VAL A 74 -17.89 22.86 -7.30
C VAL A 74 -18.04 21.66 -8.23
N ALA A 75 -18.83 21.78 -9.30
CA ALA A 75 -19.04 20.71 -10.27
C ALA A 75 -17.74 20.35 -11.02
N GLU A 76 -16.95 21.35 -11.42
CA GLU A 76 -15.64 21.16 -12.03
C GLU A 76 -14.65 20.50 -11.06
N GLY A 77 -14.63 20.94 -9.79
CA GLY A 77 -13.82 20.31 -8.75
C GLY A 77 -14.19 18.85 -8.51
N GLN A 78 -15.49 18.53 -8.51
CA GLN A 78 -15.97 17.15 -8.39
C GLN A 78 -15.57 16.29 -9.59
N LYS A 79 -15.73 16.82 -10.81
CA LYS A 79 -15.29 16.15 -12.05
C LYS A 79 -13.80 15.86 -12.00
N GLN A 80 -13.00 16.86 -11.66
CA GLN A 80 -11.54 16.71 -11.58
C GLN A 80 -11.13 15.70 -10.53
N ARG A 81 -11.80 15.70 -9.37
CA ARG A 81 -11.56 14.71 -8.30
C ARG A 81 -11.82 13.29 -8.79
N VAL A 82 -12.95 13.04 -9.44
CA VAL A 82 -13.32 11.71 -9.95
C VAL A 82 -12.31 11.22 -11.00
N ILE A 83 -11.85 12.12 -11.87
CA ILE A 83 -10.81 11.80 -12.87
C ILE A 83 -9.51 11.41 -12.17
N LEU A 84 -9.02 12.25 -11.25
CA LEU A 84 -7.78 11.99 -10.52
C LEU A 84 -7.85 10.71 -9.67
N GLU A 85 -9.00 10.42 -9.07
CA GLU A 85 -9.22 9.18 -8.32
C GLU A 85 -9.17 7.96 -9.25
N SER A 86 -9.84 8.02 -10.41
CA SER A 86 -9.79 6.95 -11.41
C SER A 86 -8.39 6.74 -11.98
N GLU A 87 -7.66 7.81 -12.26
CA GLU A 87 -6.27 7.76 -12.74
C GLU A 87 -5.35 7.16 -11.67
N GLY A 88 -5.48 7.62 -10.42
CA GLY A 88 -4.72 7.08 -9.29
C GLY A 88 -5.01 5.59 -9.05
N HIS A 89 -6.25 5.15 -9.19
CA HIS A 89 -6.60 3.73 -9.10
C HIS A 89 -5.99 2.90 -10.23
N LEU A 90 -6.01 3.41 -11.46
CA LEU A 90 -5.40 2.73 -12.61
C LEU A 90 -3.88 2.60 -12.40
N GLU A 91 -3.22 3.68 -12.00
CA GLU A 91 -1.78 3.71 -11.76
C GLU A 91 -1.40 2.78 -10.59
N ALA A 92 -2.14 2.82 -9.48
CA ALA A 92 -1.93 1.92 -8.36
C ALA A 92 -2.03 0.45 -8.77
N LYS A 93 -3.07 0.10 -9.56
CA LYS A 93 -3.26 -1.27 -10.05
C LYS A 93 -2.16 -1.70 -11.02
N SER A 94 -1.69 -0.79 -11.87
CA SER A 94 -0.54 -1.06 -12.76
C SER A 94 0.72 -1.33 -11.97
N ASN A 95 1.01 -0.49 -10.97
CA ASN A 95 2.18 -0.63 -10.11
C ASN A 95 2.15 -1.94 -9.31
N GLU A 96 0.97 -2.33 -8.81
CA GLU A 96 0.78 -3.60 -8.12
C GLU A 96 1.00 -4.80 -9.06
N ALA A 97 0.44 -4.77 -10.27
CA ALA A 97 0.63 -5.81 -11.26
C ALA A 97 2.11 -5.95 -11.67
N ASP A 98 2.80 -4.83 -11.88
CA ASP A 98 4.23 -4.81 -12.20
C ASP A 98 5.09 -5.33 -11.05
N ALA A 99 4.75 -4.96 -9.81
CA ALA A 99 5.42 -5.47 -8.62
C ALA A 99 5.24 -6.98 -8.50
N HIS A 100 4.01 -7.48 -8.69
CA HIS A 100 3.71 -8.90 -8.65
C HIS A 100 4.45 -9.66 -9.75
N TYR A 101 4.45 -9.15 -10.98
CA TYR A 101 5.19 -9.73 -12.10
C TYR A 101 6.70 -9.83 -11.78
N LYS A 102 7.31 -8.75 -11.28
CA LYS A 102 8.73 -8.74 -10.89
C LYS A 102 9.02 -9.76 -9.79
N THR A 103 8.14 -9.90 -8.80
CA THR A 103 8.29 -10.89 -7.73
C THR A 103 8.24 -12.30 -8.30
N VAL A 104 7.23 -12.63 -9.12
CA VAL A 104 7.09 -13.96 -9.73
C VAL A 104 8.28 -14.30 -10.61
N VAL A 105 8.76 -13.37 -11.43
CA VAL A 105 9.95 -13.57 -12.27
C VAL A 105 11.19 -13.84 -11.40
N ARG A 106 11.42 -13.03 -10.36
CA ARG A 106 12.55 -13.23 -9.45
C ARG A 106 12.49 -14.56 -8.71
N GLU A 107 11.30 -14.97 -8.26
CA GLU A 107 11.11 -16.26 -7.63
C GLU A 107 11.38 -17.42 -8.62
N ALA A 108 10.91 -17.29 -9.86
CA ALA A 108 11.18 -18.29 -10.90
C ALA A 108 12.67 -18.38 -11.24
N GLU A 109 13.36 -17.24 -11.35
CA GLU A 109 14.81 -17.16 -11.56
C GLU A 109 15.58 -17.77 -10.38
N ALA A 110 15.17 -17.45 -9.14
CA ALA A 110 15.77 -18.01 -7.93
C ALA A 110 15.60 -19.54 -7.88
N ARG A 111 14.40 -20.06 -8.18
CA ARG A 111 14.14 -21.51 -8.25
C ARG A 111 14.96 -22.19 -9.34
N LYS A 112 15.07 -21.57 -10.52
CA LYS A 112 15.92 -22.08 -11.61
C LYS A 112 17.37 -22.13 -11.17
N GLN A 113 17.89 -21.07 -10.55
CA GLN A 113 19.27 -21.01 -10.08
C GLN A 113 19.53 -22.05 -8.99
N GLN A 114 18.60 -22.20 -8.05
CA GLN A 114 18.67 -23.21 -7.01
C GLN A 114 18.71 -24.62 -7.61
N ALA A 115 17.84 -24.93 -8.58
CA ALA A 115 17.85 -26.24 -9.24
C ALA A 115 19.18 -26.51 -9.98
N ILE A 116 19.78 -25.50 -10.61
CA ILE A 116 21.09 -25.61 -11.26
C ILE A 116 22.19 -25.86 -10.21
N MET A 117 22.18 -25.12 -9.11
CA MET A 117 23.15 -25.29 -8.02
C MET A 117 23.03 -26.67 -7.37
N GLU A 118 21.80 -27.15 -7.14
CA GLU A 118 21.55 -28.49 -6.61
C GLU A 118 22.02 -29.58 -7.58
N ALA A 119 21.74 -29.43 -8.88
CA ALA A 119 22.21 -30.37 -9.90
C ALA A 119 23.74 -30.39 -9.99
N SER A 120 24.40 -29.23 -9.94
CA SER A 120 25.86 -29.17 -9.96
C SER A 120 26.47 -29.78 -8.70
N ALA A 121 25.88 -29.51 -7.53
CA ALA A 121 26.32 -30.09 -6.26
C ALA A 121 26.18 -31.62 -6.27
N LEU A 122 25.08 -32.15 -6.80
CA LEU A 122 24.88 -33.59 -6.96
C LEU A 122 25.92 -34.18 -7.91
N SER A 123 26.18 -33.54 -9.05
CA SER A 123 27.22 -33.96 -9.99
C SER A 123 28.60 -34.03 -9.33
N SER A 124 28.96 -33.02 -8.52
CA SER A 124 30.21 -33.01 -7.76
C SER A 124 30.26 -34.15 -6.75
N GLN A 125 29.18 -34.42 -6.01
CA GLN A 125 29.12 -35.53 -5.05
C GLN A 125 29.29 -36.89 -5.72
N VAL A 126 28.65 -37.11 -6.87
CA VAL A 126 28.79 -38.36 -7.64
C VAL A 126 30.24 -38.53 -8.12
N GLU A 127 30.86 -37.47 -8.61
CA GLU A 127 32.25 -37.49 -9.08
C GLU A 127 33.24 -37.76 -7.93
N GLU A 128 33.06 -37.14 -6.78
CA GLU A 128 33.87 -37.38 -5.59
C GLU A 128 33.72 -38.81 -5.06
N LEU A 129 32.50 -39.33 -5.01
CA LEU A 129 32.24 -40.72 -4.62
C LEU A 129 32.84 -41.71 -5.63
N ALA A 130 32.69 -41.45 -6.93
CA ALA A 130 33.27 -42.29 -7.97
C ALA A 130 34.80 -42.37 -7.84
N ARG A 131 35.48 -41.23 -7.60
CA ARG A 131 36.93 -41.18 -7.32
C ARG A 131 37.34 -41.95 -6.07
N SER A 132 36.47 -42.02 -5.06
CA SER A 132 36.73 -42.75 -3.82
C SER A 132 36.60 -44.27 -3.98
N ILE A 133 35.74 -44.72 -4.91
CA ILE A 133 35.47 -46.14 -5.20
C ILE A 133 36.46 -46.68 -6.24
N ALA A 134 36.90 -45.83 -7.18
CA ALA A 134 37.79 -46.21 -8.25
C ALA A 134 39.16 -46.70 -7.72
N GLN A 135 39.64 -47.81 -8.26
CA GLN A 135 40.97 -48.33 -7.93
C GLN A 135 42.08 -47.49 -8.56
N ASP A 136 41.83 -46.95 -9.76
CA ASP A 136 42.73 -46.05 -10.47
C ASP A 136 42.12 -44.65 -10.53
N LYS A 137 42.76 -43.68 -9.88
CA LYS A 137 42.23 -42.32 -9.70
C LYS A 137 42.28 -41.49 -10.97
N ASP A 138 43.13 -41.86 -11.93
CA ASP A 138 43.35 -41.10 -13.15
C ASP A 138 42.40 -41.52 -14.29
N ASN A 139 41.73 -42.68 -14.20
CA ASN A 139 40.84 -43.21 -15.24
C ASN A 139 39.52 -43.77 -14.69
N ILE A 140 38.60 -42.86 -14.34
CA ILE A 140 37.29 -43.19 -13.75
C ILE A 140 36.35 -43.79 -14.81
N GLN A 141 36.03 -45.07 -14.67
CA GLN A 141 35.16 -45.77 -15.61
C GLN A 141 33.69 -45.36 -15.46
N PRO A 142 32.88 -45.41 -16.54
CA PRO A 142 31.44 -45.10 -16.46
C PRO A 142 30.69 -45.97 -15.45
N GLU A 143 31.12 -47.22 -15.23
CA GLU A 143 30.52 -48.14 -14.26
C GLU A 143 30.69 -47.67 -12.81
N GLU A 144 31.83 -47.05 -12.49
CA GLU A 144 32.11 -46.55 -11.13
C GLU A 144 31.23 -45.34 -10.81
N ARG A 145 30.98 -44.47 -11.79
CA ARG A 145 30.01 -43.37 -11.69
C ARG A 145 28.57 -43.88 -11.47
N GLN A 146 28.17 -44.97 -12.12
CA GLN A 146 26.86 -45.59 -11.90
C GLN A 146 26.73 -46.18 -10.50
N ARG A 147 27.78 -46.83 -9.98
CA ARG A 147 27.81 -47.34 -8.60
C ARG A 147 27.78 -46.20 -7.58
N ALA A 148 28.52 -45.12 -7.81
CA ALA A 148 28.49 -43.93 -6.96
C ALA A 148 27.12 -43.26 -6.93
N LEU A 149 26.43 -43.20 -8.08
CA LEU A 149 25.07 -42.68 -8.16
C LEU A 149 24.09 -43.56 -7.37
N SER A 150 24.16 -44.89 -7.52
CA SER A 150 23.24 -45.79 -6.82
C SER A 150 23.45 -45.76 -5.30
N THR A 151 24.68 -45.71 -4.82
CA THR A 151 24.98 -45.58 -3.38
C THR A 151 24.47 -44.25 -2.82
N LEU A 152 24.60 -43.16 -3.57
CA LEU A 152 24.07 -41.84 -3.18
C LEU A 152 22.53 -41.84 -3.08
N VAL A 153 21.84 -42.50 -4.04
CA VAL A 153 20.38 -42.66 -4.00
C VAL A 153 19.95 -43.45 -2.77
N GLU A 154 20.64 -44.55 -2.45
CA GLU A 154 20.33 -45.36 -1.27
C GLU A 154 20.58 -44.59 0.04
N LEU A 155 21.67 -43.83 0.14
CA LEU A 155 21.92 -42.95 1.30
C LEU A 155 20.79 -41.92 1.47
N ARG A 156 20.36 -41.26 0.40
CA ARG A 156 19.24 -40.31 0.46
C ARG A 156 17.92 -40.96 0.82
N ARG A 157 17.66 -42.15 0.30
CA ARG A 157 16.49 -42.94 0.69
C ARG A 157 16.49 -43.22 2.19
N LEU A 158 17.62 -43.68 2.74
CA LEU A 158 17.75 -43.96 4.17
C LEU A 158 17.59 -42.70 5.02
N GLU A 159 18.13 -41.57 4.58
CA GLU A 159 17.94 -40.28 5.26
C GLU A 159 16.48 -39.81 5.23
N GLN A 160 15.79 -39.95 4.09
CA GLN A 160 14.36 -39.66 4.00
C GLN A 160 13.53 -40.56 4.91
N LEU A 161 13.82 -41.86 4.94
CA LEU A 161 13.18 -42.80 5.86
C LEU A 161 13.43 -42.43 7.31
N ARG A 162 14.66 -42.01 7.67
CA ARG A 162 14.98 -41.51 9.01
C ARG A 162 14.19 -40.24 9.34
N ALA A 163 14.07 -39.30 8.40
CA ALA A 163 13.30 -38.07 8.60
C ALA A 163 11.80 -38.36 8.79
N ILE A 164 11.24 -39.30 8.01
CA ILE A 164 9.86 -39.77 8.16
C ILE A 164 9.67 -40.45 9.52
N ALA A 165 10.59 -41.33 9.91
CA ALA A 165 10.56 -42.04 11.18
C ALA A 165 10.64 -41.11 12.40
N GLN A 166 11.38 -40.00 12.29
CA GLN A 166 11.50 -38.97 13.32
C GLN A 166 10.34 -37.95 13.29
N SER A 167 9.50 -37.96 12.24
CA SER A 167 8.37 -37.05 12.16
C SER A 167 7.32 -37.39 13.24
N LYS A 168 6.80 -36.34 13.88
CA LYS A 168 5.89 -36.45 15.04
C LYS A 168 4.56 -37.18 14.73
N SER A 169 4.23 -37.39 13.45
CA SER A 169 2.95 -37.94 12.99
C SER A 169 3.07 -39.33 12.34
N ASN A 170 4.18 -40.04 12.53
CA ASN A 170 4.37 -41.36 11.93
C ASN A 170 3.59 -42.46 12.67
N SER A 171 2.33 -42.70 12.30
CA SER A 171 1.55 -43.82 12.84
C SER A 171 1.97 -45.14 12.19
N THR A 172 2.62 -46.02 12.93
CA THR A 172 2.94 -47.38 12.46
C THR A 172 1.77 -48.30 12.80
N TYR A 173 1.03 -48.78 11.80
CA TYR A 173 -0.04 -49.76 12.00
C TYR A 173 0.54 -51.17 11.95
N PHE A 174 0.44 -51.92 13.05
CA PHE A 174 0.84 -53.32 13.12
C PHE A 174 -0.37 -54.22 12.83
N PHE A 175 -0.44 -54.79 11.63
CA PHE A 175 -1.39 -55.83 11.30
C PHE A 175 -0.77 -57.19 11.66
N GLY A 176 -0.91 -57.59 12.92
CA GLY A 176 -0.61 -58.96 13.31
C GLY A 176 -1.61 -59.91 12.63
N ASP A 177 -1.12 -61.04 12.12
CA ASP A 177 -1.95 -62.14 11.65
C ASP A 177 -2.95 -62.53 12.75
N GLN A 178 -4.25 -62.34 12.47
CA GLN A 178 -5.38 -62.61 13.38
C GLN A 178 -5.42 -64.06 13.88
N SER A 179 -4.61 -64.95 13.30
CA SER A 179 -4.52 -66.37 13.66
C SER A 179 -3.83 -66.63 15.01
N ALA A 180 -2.98 -65.72 15.49
CA ALA A 180 -2.15 -65.94 16.69
C ALA A 180 -2.64 -65.21 17.96
N LEU A 181 -3.62 -64.30 17.85
CA LEU A 181 -4.18 -63.60 19.01
C LEU A 181 -5.70 -63.68 19.01
N GLY A 182 -6.23 -64.33 20.04
CA GLY A 182 -7.66 -64.48 20.27
C GLY A 182 -8.39 -63.14 20.25
N ARG A 183 -9.43 -63.07 19.42
CA ARG A 183 -10.54 -62.11 19.38
C ARG A 183 -10.43 -60.93 20.36
N ALA A 184 -9.83 -59.82 19.91
CA ALA A 184 -10.19 -58.48 20.35
C ALA A 184 -9.85 -57.47 19.23
N SER A 185 -10.89 -56.85 18.68
CA SER A 185 -10.84 -55.86 17.62
C SER A 185 -10.54 -54.47 18.22
N GLU A 186 -9.31 -54.23 18.65
CA GLU A 186 -8.84 -52.87 18.96
C GLU A 186 -7.47 -52.66 18.31
N ALA A 187 -7.43 -51.75 17.35
CA ALA A 187 -6.21 -51.33 16.69
C ALA A 187 -5.30 -50.67 17.73
N TYR A 188 -4.22 -51.36 18.11
CA TYR A 188 -3.19 -50.77 18.95
C TYR A 188 -2.45 -49.68 18.15
N ASN A 189 -2.85 -48.42 18.36
CA ASN A 189 -2.00 -47.27 18.07
C ASN A 189 -0.87 -47.28 19.11
N VAL A 190 0.30 -47.80 18.72
CA VAL A 190 1.46 -47.79 19.62
C VAL A 190 2.08 -46.39 19.60
N ASP A 191 1.65 -45.54 20.53
CA ASP A 191 2.22 -44.22 20.78
C ASP A 191 3.58 -44.36 21.52
N TYR A 192 4.59 -44.90 20.83
CA TYR A 192 5.90 -45.23 21.40
C TYR A 192 6.72 -43.99 21.82
N ALA A 193 6.37 -42.80 21.32
CA ALA A 193 7.13 -41.58 21.55
C ALA A 193 6.72 -40.83 22.83
N GLN A 194 5.49 -41.00 23.33
CA GLN A 194 5.04 -40.30 24.55
C GLN A 194 5.46 -41.00 25.85
N HIS A 195 5.56 -42.33 25.87
CA HIS A 195 5.91 -43.05 27.10
C HIS A 195 7.35 -42.79 27.56
N VAL A 196 8.33 -42.79 26.65
CA VAL A 196 9.76 -42.66 27.01
C VAL A 196 10.10 -41.27 27.58
N LYS A 197 9.39 -40.21 27.15
CA LYS A 197 9.61 -38.84 27.66
C LYS A 197 8.89 -38.58 28.99
N SER A 198 7.76 -39.24 29.23
CA SER A 198 7.03 -39.15 30.51
C SER A 198 7.72 -39.93 31.65
N GLU A 199 8.40 -41.04 31.31
CA GLU A 199 9.13 -41.85 32.29
C GLU A 199 10.49 -41.26 32.68
N MET A 200 11.18 -40.55 31.78
CA MET A 200 12.42 -39.84 32.12
C MET A 200 12.18 -38.54 32.91
N GLY A 201 11.03 -37.87 32.72
CA GLY A 201 10.70 -36.64 33.45
C GLY A 201 10.23 -36.88 34.90
N SER A 202 9.61 -38.03 35.18
CA SER A 202 9.06 -38.34 36.51
C SER A 202 10.08 -38.93 37.49
N ARG A 203 11.18 -39.50 37.01
CA ARG A 203 12.25 -40.07 37.86
C ARG A 203 13.20 -39.04 38.49
N ILE A 204 13.22 -37.80 38.01
CA ILE A 204 14.10 -36.75 38.55
C ILE A 204 13.40 -35.90 39.64
N ALA A 205 12.06 -35.95 39.74
CA ALA A 205 11.28 -35.09 40.64
C ALA A 205 10.83 -35.73 41.96
N ALA A 206 11.11 -37.01 42.21
CA ALA A 206 10.66 -37.71 43.41
C ALA A 206 11.82 -38.34 44.20
N ARG A 207 12.60 -37.51 44.91
CA ARG A 207 13.30 -37.94 46.13
C ARG A 207 12.44 -37.53 47.33
N PRO A 208 11.83 -38.47 48.07
CA PRO A 208 11.20 -38.15 49.34
C PRO A 208 12.28 -38.08 50.43
N ASP A 209 12.26 -36.99 51.18
CA ASP A 209 12.83 -36.87 52.52
C ASP A 209 12.24 -37.97 53.40
N VAL A 210 13.10 -38.81 53.99
CA VAL A 210 12.71 -39.69 55.10
C VAL A 210 13.79 -39.57 56.16
N GLY A 211 13.46 -38.83 57.23
CA GLY A 211 14.28 -38.74 58.42
C GLY A 211 14.31 -40.06 59.19
N ALA A 212 15.45 -40.35 59.81
CA ALA A 212 15.60 -41.38 60.83
C ALA A 212 16.36 -40.78 62.03
N LEU A 213 15.67 -40.84 63.18
CA LEU A 213 16.15 -40.98 64.57
C LEU A 213 17.45 -40.28 64.98
#